data_AF-A0A841AM21-F1
#
_entry.id   AF-A0A841AM21-F1
#
_cell.length_a   1.000
_cell.length_b   1.000
_cell.length_c   1.000
_cell.angle_alpha   90.00
_cell.angle_beta   90.00
_cell.angle_gamma   90.00
#
_symmetry.space_group_name_H-M   'P 1'
#
loop_
_entity.id
_entity.type
_entity.pdbx_description
1 polymer ?
#
loop_
_entity_poly.entity_id
_entity_poly.type
_entity_poly.pdbx_seq_one_letter_code
_entity_poly.pdbx_strand_id
1 'polypeptide(L)'
;MTDNNARFTPPTAPPLPPVTPVAEGEHPLSLPYYGAGPVTAVKRFFQNYAVFSGRASRAEYWWTTLAFYLVIIVLSVLAGVVGSATRTVDQYGEYQPGGAILVFVIPILLITLASIVPFIALSVRRLHDANLSGLFYLLNFIPSLGSLIMLILAVLPPQPEGARFDGPR
;
A
#
# COMPACT_ATOMS: atom_id res chain seq x y z
N MET A 1 -15.66 -61.95 -2.56
CA MET A 1 -14.61 -61.01 -2.15
C MET A 1 -14.37 -60.06 -3.32
N THR A 2 -15.14 -58.97 -3.37
CA THR A 2 -15.03 -57.93 -4.40
C THR A 2 -14.37 -56.72 -3.76
N ASP A 3 -13.14 -56.46 -4.19
CA ASP A 3 -12.28 -55.37 -3.72
C ASP A 3 -12.79 -54.05 -4.32
N ASN A 4 -13.46 -53.23 -3.51
CA ASN A 4 -14.06 -51.95 -3.92
C ASN A 4 -13.23 -50.79 -3.33
N ASN A 5 -11.97 -50.72 -3.74
CA ASN A 5 -11.05 -49.63 -3.38
C ASN A 5 -10.90 -48.65 -4.55
N ALA A 6 -12.03 -48.06 -4.98
CA ALA A 6 -12.02 -46.92 -5.89
C ALA A 6 -11.41 -45.71 -5.15
N ARG A 7 -10.10 -45.53 -5.31
CA ARG A 7 -9.37 -44.35 -4.82
C ARG A 7 -9.97 -43.11 -5.49
N PHE A 8 -10.54 -42.23 -4.68
CA PHE A 8 -10.90 -40.88 -5.10
C PHE A 8 -9.61 -40.15 -5.48
N THR A 9 -9.26 -40.12 -6.75
CA THR A 9 -8.23 -39.21 -7.26
C THR A 9 -8.90 -37.83 -7.37
N PRO A 10 -8.53 -36.84 -6.54
CA PRO A 10 -9.05 -35.49 -6.72
C PRO A 10 -8.72 -35.03 -8.15
N PRO A 11 -9.63 -34.29 -8.81
CA PRO A 11 -9.35 -33.75 -10.13
C PRO A 11 -8.03 -32.99 -10.07
N THR A 12 -7.05 -33.44 -10.85
CA THR A 12 -5.76 -32.77 -10.95
C THR A 12 -6.05 -31.38 -11.49
N ALA A 13 -5.89 -30.35 -10.65
CA ALA A 13 -6.04 -28.98 -11.09
C ALA A 13 -5.15 -28.80 -12.34
N PRO A 14 -5.67 -28.20 -13.43
CA PRO A 14 -4.86 -27.97 -14.60
C PRO A 14 -3.56 -27.27 -14.19
N PRO A 15 -2.40 -27.68 -14.73
CA PRO A 15 -1.13 -27.05 -14.40
C PRO A 15 -1.30 -25.55 -14.59
N LEU A 16 -1.00 -24.78 -13.53
CA LEU A 16 -1.09 -23.33 -13.59
C LEU A 16 -0.34 -22.88 -14.84
N PRO A 17 -0.96 -22.03 -15.69
CA PRO A 17 -0.28 -21.56 -16.89
C PRO A 17 1.07 -20.97 -16.48
N PRO A 18 2.11 -21.13 -17.33
CA PRO A 18 3.40 -20.50 -17.08
C PRO A 18 3.16 -19.03 -16.73
N VAL A 19 3.74 -18.56 -15.62
CA VAL A 19 3.70 -17.15 -15.25
C VAL A 19 4.58 -16.41 -16.25
N THR A 20 4.07 -16.20 -17.47
CA THR A 20 4.67 -15.31 -18.44
C THR A 20 4.66 -13.92 -17.81
N PRO A 21 5.80 -13.22 -17.73
CA PRO A 21 5.82 -11.83 -17.30
C PRO A 21 5.06 -11.04 -18.35
N VAL A 22 3.77 -10.82 -18.11
CA VAL A 22 2.92 -9.97 -18.94
C VAL A 22 3.55 -8.58 -18.92
N ALA A 23 3.71 -7.98 -20.09
CA ALA A 23 4.32 -6.67 -20.23
C ALA A 23 3.55 -5.64 -19.37
N GLU A 24 4.29 -4.74 -18.71
CA GLU A 24 3.78 -3.76 -17.73
C GLU A 24 2.61 -2.89 -18.26
N GLY A 25 2.48 -2.75 -19.59
CA GLY A 25 1.41 -1.98 -20.24
C GLY A 25 0.13 -2.76 -20.54
N GLU A 26 0.12 -4.09 -20.40
CA GLU A 26 -1.02 -4.95 -20.78
C GLU A 26 -1.84 -5.39 -19.56
N HIS A 27 -1.30 -5.24 -18.34
CA HIS A 27 -2.00 -5.58 -17.12
C HIS A 27 -3.03 -4.50 -16.73
N PRO A 28 -4.34 -4.82 -16.69
CA PRO A 28 -5.35 -3.85 -16.33
C PRO A 28 -5.15 -3.37 -14.88
N LEU A 29 -5.42 -2.07 -14.68
CA LEU A 29 -5.20 -1.38 -13.40
C LEU A 29 -6.10 -1.88 -12.26
N SER A 30 -7.22 -2.53 -12.60
CA SER A 30 -8.18 -3.12 -11.66
C SER A 30 -7.73 -4.46 -11.09
N LEU A 31 -6.80 -5.16 -11.77
CA LEU A 31 -6.31 -6.48 -11.37
C LEU A 31 -4.99 -6.38 -10.58
N PRO A 32 -4.77 -7.26 -9.59
CA PRO A 32 -3.58 -7.21 -8.76
C PRO A 32 -2.33 -7.61 -9.57
N TYR A 33 -1.27 -6.81 -9.49
CA TYR A 33 0.00 -7.14 -10.15
C TYR A 33 1.04 -7.66 -9.15
N TYR A 34 1.20 -8.98 -9.07
CA TYR A 34 2.08 -9.63 -8.09
C TYR A 34 3.58 -9.45 -8.38
N GLY A 35 3.95 -9.19 -9.63
CA GLY A 35 5.34 -8.96 -10.08
C GLY A 35 5.77 -7.49 -10.10
N ALA A 36 4.97 -6.58 -9.53
CA ALA A 36 5.24 -5.15 -9.59
C ALA A 36 6.59 -4.79 -8.93
N GLY A 37 7.46 -4.13 -9.69
CA GLY A 37 8.63 -3.46 -9.14
C GLY A 37 8.27 -2.15 -8.41
N PRO A 38 9.22 -1.52 -7.72
CA PRO A 38 8.98 -0.31 -6.94
C PRO A 38 8.44 0.85 -7.78
N VAL A 39 9.01 1.08 -8.96
CA VAL A 39 8.59 2.15 -9.87
C VAL A 39 7.18 1.89 -10.38
N THR A 40 6.88 0.65 -10.78
CA THR A 40 5.56 0.23 -11.27
C THR A 40 4.50 0.39 -10.20
N ALA A 41 4.79 0.01 -8.95
CA ALA A 41 3.88 0.15 -7.83
C ALA A 41 3.51 1.63 -7.58
N VAL A 42 4.50 2.51 -7.52
CA VAL A 42 4.29 3.95 -7.34
C VAL A 42 3.53 4.55 -8.53
N LYS A 43 3.83 4.13 -9.76
CA LYS A 43 3.08 4.57 -10.95
C LYS A 43 1.61 4.16 -10.87
N ARG A 44 1.34 2.89 -10.54
CA ARG A 44 -0.03 2.36 -10.39
C ARG A 44 -0.78 2.97 -9.20
N PHE A 45 -0.06 3.43 -8.17
CA PHE A 45 -0.62 4.18 -7.05
C PHE A 45 -1.20 5.52 -7.52
N PHE A 46 -0.44 6.31 -8.28
CA PHE A 46 -0.93 7.58 -8.83
C PHE A 46 -1.99 7.39 -9.93
N GLN A 47 -1.93 6.30 -10.70
CA GLN A 47 -2.96 5.98 -11.70
C GLN A 47 -4.30 5.59 -11.05
N ASN A 48 -4.27 4.95 -9.88
CA ASN A 48 -5.46 4.56 -9.12
C ASN A 48 -5.70 5.49 -7.91
N TYR A 49 -5.55 6.80 -8.11
CA TYR A 49 -5.52 7.78 -7.02
C TYR A 49 -6.78 7.79 -6.14
N ALA A 50 -7.97 7.70 -6.74
CA ALA A 50 -9.25 7.68 -6.02
C ALA A 50 -10.12 6.48 -6.42
N VAL A 51 -9.48 5.39 -6.83
CA VAL A 51 -10.17 4.16 -7.26
C VAL A 51 -10.17 3.16 -6.10
N PHE A 52 -11.34 2.98 -5.49
CA PHE A 52 -11.55 2.07 -4.35
C PHE A 52 -11.98 0.65 -4.77
N SER A 53 -12.37 0.46 -6.02
CA SER A 53 -12.74 -0.84 -6.58
C SER A 53 -11.51 -1.60 -7.08
N GLY A 54 -11.65 -2.92 -7.20
CA GLY A 54 -10.55 -3.82 -7.60
C GLY A 54 -9.70 -4.30 -6.43
N ARG A 55 -8.57 -4.92 -6.79
CA ARG A 55 -7.63 -5.55 -5.86
C ARG A 55 -6.22 -5.01 -6.05
N ALA A 56 -5.46 -4.97 -4.98
CA ALA A 56 -4.05 -4.60 -5.00
C ALA A 56 -3.20 -5.73 -4.43
N SER A 57 -2.12 -6.08 -5.12
CA SER A 57 -1.20 -7.11 -4.67
C SER A 57 -0.42 -6.65 -3.43
N ARG A 58 0.14 -7.62 -2.70
CA ARG A 58 1.08 -7.35 -1.59
C ARG A 58 2.27 -6.49 -2.05
N ALA A 59 2.81 -6.76 -3.23
CA ALA A 59 3.97 -6.04 -3.77
C ALA A 59 3.61 -4.58 -4.05
N GLU A 60 2.44 -4.30 -4.65
CA GLU A 60 1.97 -2.94 -4.91
C GLU A 60 1.78 -2.15 -3.61
N TYR A 61 1.19 -2.78 -2.59
CA TYR A 61 0.99 -2.16 -1.28
C TYR A 61 2.33 -1.82 -0.61
N TRP A 62 3.21 -2.80 -0.47
CA TRP A 62 4.46 -2.65 0.28
C TRP A 62 5.47 -1.76 -0.43
N TRP A 63 5.64 -1.88 -1.74
CA TRP A 63 6.56 -1.01 -2.48
C TRP A 63 6.13 0.46 -2.43
N THR A 64 4.83 0.73 -2.59
CA THR A 64 4.30 2.10 -2.49
C THR A 64 4.49 2.66 -1.09
N THR A 65 4.15 1.85 -0.08
CA THR A 65 4.29 2.24 1.34
C THR A 65 5.74 2.53 1.68
N LEU A 66 6.68 1.65 1.31
CA LEU A 66 8.11 1.83 1.53
C LEU A 66 8.68 3.05 0.79
N ALA A 67 8.31 3.23 -0.48
CA ALA A 67 8.76 4.38 -1.26
C ALA A 67 8.30 5.70 -0.62
N PHE A 68 7.04 5.76 -0.17
CA PHE A 68 6.51 6.94 0.51
C PHE A 68 7.20 7.20 1.85
N TYR A 69 7.36 6.17 2.70
CA TYR A 69 8.09 6.30 3.95
C TYR A 69 9.53 6.77 3.73
N LEU A 70 10.22 6.25 2.72
CA LEU A 70 11.57 6.68 2.38
C LEU A 70 11.63 8.18 2.03
N VAL A 71 10.71 8.65 1.18
CA VAL A 71 10.63 10.07 0.81
C VAL A 71 10.38 10.94 2.04
N ILE A 72 9.43 10.56 2.90
CA ILE A 72 9.11 11.30 4.12
C ILE A 72 10.30 11.31 5.09
N ILE A 73 11.00 10.20 5.27
CA ILE A 73 12.19 10.12 6.13
C ILE A 73 13.28 11.05 5.61
N VAL A 74 13.59 11.00 4.31
CA VAL A 74 14.62 11.86 3.71
C VAL A 74 14.27 13.34 3.90
N LEU A 75 13.04 13.74 3.59
CA LEU A 75 12.59 15.13 3.78
C LEU A 75 12.61 15.55 5.25
N SER A 76 12.25 14.65 6.18
CA SER A 76 12.26 14.94 7.62
C SER A 76 13.67 15.11 8.18
N VAL A 77 14.63 14.29 7.72
CA VAL A 77 16.05 14.44 8.08
C VAL A 77 16.59 15.77 7.57
N LEU A 78 16.31 16.11 6.31
CA LEU A 78 16.72 17.41 5.74
C LEU A 78 16.09 18.59 6.50
N ALA A 79 14.81 18.50 6.85
CA ALA A 79 14.13 19.49 7.68
C ALA A 79 14.82 19.66 9.04
N GLY A 80 15.16 18.54 9.72
CA GLY A 80 15.85 18.56 11.00
C GLY A 80 17.25 19.16 10.93
N VAL A 81 18.02 18.82 9.89
CA VAL A 81 19.36 19.39 9.65
C VAL A 81 19.28 20.90 9.42
N VAL A 82 18.39 21.35 8.53
CA VAL A 82 18.23 22.78 8.22
C VAL A 82 17.67 23.55 9.41
N GLY A 83 16.67 23.01 10.10
CA GLY A 83 16.10 23.61 11.30
C GLY A 83 17.13 23.79 12.42
N SER A 84 18.03 22.80 12.58
CA SER A 84 19.12 22.84 13.55
C SER A 84 20.24 23.82 13.12
N ALA A 85 20.59 23.87 11.84
CA ALA A 85 21.60 24.78 11.29
C ALA A 85 21.17 26.25 11.33
N THR A 86 19.86 26.51 11.27
CA THR A 86 19.27 27.87 11.27
C THR A 86 18.63 28.25 12.59
N ARG A 87 18.89 27.49 13.67
CA ARG A 87 18.30 27.70 14.99
C ARG A 87 18.46 29.14 15.50
N THR A 88 17.40 29.65 16.10
CA THR A 88 17.39 30.96 16.78
C THR A 88 17.27 30.76 18.28
N VAL A 89 17.63 31.77 19.05
CA VAL A 89 17.46 31.80 20.50
C VAL A 89 16.41 32.86 20.81
N ASP A 90 15.40 32.52 21.60
CA ASP A 90 14.37 33.47 21.99
C ASP A 90 14.76 34.33 23.21
N GLN A 91 13.84 35.20 23.64
CA GLN A 91 14.03 36.10 24.78
C GLN A 91 14.27 35.39 26.12
N TYR A 92 13.97 34.09 26.21
CA TYR A 92 14.16 33.26 27.40
C TYR A 92 15.40 32.36 27.30
N GLY A 93 16.15 32.45 26.20
CA GLY A 93 17.33 31.62 25.98
C GLY A 93 17.03 30.24 25.42
N GLU A 94 15.80 29.98 24.96
CA GLU A 94 15.40 28.68 24.43
C GLU A 94 15.74 28.56 22.93
N TYR A 95 16.25 27.40 22.54
CA TYR A 95 16.57 27.10 21.14
C TYR A 95 15.29 26.80 20.38
N GLN A 96 15.01 27.61 19.35
CA GLN A 96 13.91 27.39 18.43
C GLN A 96 14.44 26.99 17.04
N PRO A 97 13.79 26.05 16.35
CA PRO A 97 14.14 25.72 14.97
C PRO A 97 14.04 26.96 14.08
N GLY A 98 15.02 27.17 13.20
CA GLY A 98 14.99 28.31 12.29
C GLY A 98 13.86 28.23 11.28
N GLY A 99 13.31 29.39 10.90
CA GLY A 99 12.18 29.48 9.95
C GLY A 99 12.44 28.86 8.57
N ALA A 100 13.70 28.63 8.19
CA ALA A 100 14.07 27.92 6.95
C ALA A 100 13.55 26.48 6.91
N ILE A 101 13.22 25.88 8.06
CA ILE A 101 12.59 24.55 8.14
C ILE A 101 11.25 24.48 7.37
N LEU A 102 10.55 25.60 7.22
CA LEU A 102 9.27 25.67 6.52
C LEU A 102 9.36 25.26 5.04
N VAL A 103 10.53 25.42 4.43
CA VAL A 103 10.81 24.96 3.05
C VAL A 103 10.63 23.44 2.91
N PHE A 104 10.79 22.69 3.99
CA PHE A 104 10.56 21.24 4.01
C PHE A 104 9.21 20.87 4.61
N VAL A 105 8.80 21.56 5.68
CA VAL A 105 7.53 21.27 6.37
C VAL A 105 6.32 21.49 5.46
N ILE A 106 6.29 22.58 4.68
CA ILE A 106 5.15 22.87 3.81
C ILE A 106 5.00 21.80 2.72
N PRO A 107 6.03 21.42 1.94
CA PRO A 107 5.93 20.32 0.99
C PRO A 107 5.57 18.98 1.63
N ILE A 108 6.15 18.64 2.79
CA ILE A 108 5.81 17.41 3.52
C ILE A 108 4.31 17.39 3.84
N LEU A 109 3.78 18.51 4.34
CA LEU A 109 2.36 18.64 4.67
C LEU A 109 1.49 18.44 3.41
N LEU A 110 1.83 19.09 2.30
CA LEU A 110 1.08 18.98 1.05
C LEU A 110 1.11 17.56 0.47
N ILE A 111 2.28 16.92 0.45
CA ILE A 111 2.46 15.54 -0.01
C ILE A 111 1.66 14.59 0.89
N THR A 112 1.70 14.79 2.20
CA THR A 112 0.95 13.97 3.16
C THR A 112 -0.53 14.10 2.93
N LEU A 113 -1.08 15.32 2.86
CA LEU A 113 -2.50 15.58 2.62
C LEU A 113 -2.98 15.01 1.28
N ALA A 114 -2.23 15.25 0.20
CA ALA A 114 -2.55 14.72 -1.12
C ALA A 114 -2.56 13.18 -1.10
N SER A 115 -1.67 12.56 -0.33
CA SER A 115 -1.55 11.09 -0.32
C SER A 115 -2.59 10.39 0.55
N ILE A 116 -3.36 11.10 1.40
CA ILE A 116 -4.38 10.48 2.27
C ILE A 116 -5.38 9.67 1.44
N VAL A 117 -5.99 10.28 0.43
CA VAL A 117 -7.00 9.64 -0.42
C VAL A 117 -6.46 8.38 -1.12
N PRO A 118 -5.33 8.42 -1.84
CA PRO A 118 -4.81 7.23 -2.51
C PRO A 118 -4.31 6.15 -1.53
N PHE A 119 -3.84 6.50 -0.33
CA PHE A 119 -3.50 5.49 0.69
C PHE A 119 -4.72 4.75 1.23
N ILE A 120 -5.84 5.45 1.43
CA ILE A 120 -7.11 4.81 1.78
C ILE A 120 -7.54 3.88 0.64
N ALA A 121 -7.51 4.37 -0.61
CA ALA A 121 -7.90 3.59 -1.78
C ALA A 121 -7.03 2.33 -1.96
N LEU A 122 -5.71 2.44 -1.78
CA LEU A 122 -4.78 1.32 -1.83
C LEU A 122 -5.06 0.30 -0.71
N SER A 123 -5.32 0.78 0.51
CA SER A 123 -5.60 -0.09 1.65
C SER A 123 -6.92 -0.84 1.49
N VAL A 124 -7.96 -0.19 0.98
CA VAL A 124 -9.26 -0.81 0.66
C VAL A 124 -9.09 -1.91 -0.40
N ARG A 125 -8.38 -1.64 -1.50
CA ARG A 125 -8.09 -2.64 -2.53
C ARG A 125 -7.27 -3.81 -2.01
N ARG A 126 -6.38 -3.57 -1.04
CA ARG A 126 -5.62 -4.63 -0.38
C ARG A 126 -6.51 -5.51 0.53
N LEU A 127 -7.46 -4.91 1.23
CA LEU A 127 -8.46 -5.65 2.01
C LEU A 127 -9.36 -6.50 1.10
N HIS A 128 -9.77 -5.98 -0.06
CA HIS A 128 -10.53 -6.74 -1.06
C HIS A 128 -9.75 -7.95 -1.60
N ASP A 129 -8.43 -7.83 -1.76
CA ASP A 129 -7.56 -8.95 -2.16
C ASP A 129 -7.55 -10.09 -1.13
N ALA A 130 -7.72 -9.74 0.16
CA ALA A 130 -7.92 -10.66 1.27
C ALA A 130 -9.39 -11.11 1.46
N ASN A 131 -10.30 -10.79 0.52
CA ASN A 131 -11.74 -11.02 0.59
C ASN A 131 -12.46 -10.28 1.76
N LEU A 132 -11.82 -9.27 2.34
CA LEU A 132 -12.37 -8.45 3.42
C LEU A 132 -13.08 -7.21 2.85
N SER A 133 -14.04 -6.66 3.59
CA SER A 133 -14.69 -5.40 3.24
C SER A 133 -13.73 -4.21 3.41
N GLY A 134 -13.83 -3.21 2.53
CA GLY A 134 -13.12 -1.94 2.70
C GLY A 134 -13.41 -1.21 4.02
N LEU A 135 -14.54 -1.52 4.67
CA LEU A 135 -14.90 -0.98 6.00
C LEU A 135 -13.90 -1.37 7.09
N PHE A 136 -13.15 -2.46 6.94
CA PHE A 136 -12.10 -2.82 7.90
C PHE A 136 -10.99 -1.76 7.98
N TYR A 137 -10.86 -0.88 6.98
CA TYR A 137 -9.97 0.28 7.06
C TYR A 137 -10.31 1.22 8.23
N LEU A 138 -11.58 1.29 8.63
CA LEU A 138 -12.01 2.13 9.76
C LEU A 138 -11.38 1.70 11.09
N LEU A 139 -10.86 0.47 11.19
CA LEU A 139 -10.09 0.04 12.36
C LEU A 139 -8.83 0.89 12.58
N ASN A 140 -8.32 1.55 11.53
CA ASN A 140 -7.20 2.49 11.64
C ASN A 140 -7.51 3.71 12.55
N PHE A 141 -8.78 4.01 12.82
CA PHE A 141 -9.19 5.06 13.77
C PHE A 141 -9.05 4.66 15.24
N ILE A 142 -8.75 3.39 15.53
CA ILE A 142 -8.41 2.94 16.89
C ILE A 142 -6.95 3.35 17.16
N PRO A 143 -6.68 4.25 18.13
CA PRO A 143 -5.32 4.69 18.41
C PRO A 143 -4.39 3.51 18.74
N SER A 144 -3.19 3.52 18.19
CA SER A 144 -2.12 2.51 18.36
C SER A 144 -2.42 1.10 17.82
N LEU A 145 -3.63 0.57 18.01
CA LEU A 145 -4.02 -0.77 17.55
C LEU A 145 -4.42 -0.79 16.07
N GLY A 146 -4.99 0.30 15.57
CA GLY A 146 -5.49 0.39 14.20
C GLY A 146 -4.40 0.17 13.15
N SER A 147 -3.24 0.82 13.33
CA SER A 147 -2.10 0.65 12.43
C SER A 147 -1.52 -0.76 12.48
N LEU A 148 -1.49 -1.39 13.66
CA LEU A 148 -1.03 -2.77 13.82
C LEU A 148 -1.97 -3.77 13.14
N ILE A 149 -3.28 -3.60 13.31
CA ILE A 149 -4.28 -4.44 12.64
C ILE A 149 -4.15 -4.29 11.12
N MET A 150 -4.06 -3.06 10.62
CA MET A 150 -3.87 -2.80 9.18
C MET A 150 -2.58 -3.42 8.65
N LEU A 151 -1.50 -3.40 9.44
CA LEU A 151 -0.24 -4.06 9.09
C LEU A 151 -0.44 -5.57 8.90
N ILE A 152 -1.13 -6.22 9.84
CA ILE A 152 -1.41 -7.66 9.79
C ILE A 152 -2.28 -7.99 8.57
N LEU A 153 -3.35 -7.22 8.36
CA LEU A 153 -4.26 -7.41 7.23
C LEU A 153 -3.57 -7.17 5.88
N ALA A 154 -2.65 -6.21 5.81
CA ALA A 154 -1.86 -5.94 4.62
C ALA A 154 -0.89 -7.08 4.25
N VAL A 155 -0.55 -7.98 5.18
CA VAL A 155 0.32 -9.15 4.92
C VAL A 155 -0.48 -10.41 4.58
N LEU A 156 -1.80 -10.46 4.83
CA LEU A 156 -2.62 -11.68 4.67
C LEU A 156 -2.54 -12.29 3.24
N PRO A 157 -2.59 -13.63 3.05
CA PRO A 157 -2.59 -14.20 1.70
C PRO A 157 -3.81 -13.75 0.87
N PRO A 158 -3.64 -13.58 -0.45
CA PRO A 158 -4.77 -13.33 -1.32
C PRO A 158 -5.73 -14.52 -1.29
N GLN A 159 -7.02 -14.25 -1.32
CA GLN A 159 -8.06 -15.29 -1.39
C GLN A 159 -8.72 -15.29 -2.77
N PRO A 160 -8.97 -16.47 -3.39
CA PRO A 160 -9.63 -16.55 -4.70
C PRO A 160 -11.01 -15.87 -4.72
N GLU A 161 -11.73 -15.92 -3.61
CA GLU A 161 -13.05 -15.29 -3.43
C GLU A 161 -13.02 -13.75 -3.54
N GLY A 162 -11.85 -13.13 -3.35
CA GLY A 162 -11.67 -11.69 -3.53
C GLY A 162 -11.94 -11.21 -4.97
N ALA A 163 -12.00 -12.11 -5.95
CA ALA A 163 -12.32 -11.80 -7.34
C ALA A 163 -13.71 -11.15 -7.52
N ARG A 164 -14.61 -11.26 -6.53
CA ARG A 164 -15.90 -10.57 -6.53
C ARG A 164 -15.79 -9.03 -6.52
N PHE A 165 -14.64 -8.49 -6.13
CA PHE A 165 -14.38 -7.05 -6.07
C PHE A 165 -13.72 -6.50 -7.34
N ASP A 166 -13.46 -7.35 -8.34
CA ASP A 166 -12.94 -6.92 -9.64
C ASP A 166 -14.02 -6.11 -10.39
N GLY A 167 -13.60 -5.03 -11.05
CA GLY A 167 -14.50 -4.21 -11.88
C GLY A 167 -15.02 -4.96 -13.11
N PRO A 168 -16.05 -4.43 -13.81
CA PRO A 168 -16.50 -4.99 -15.08
C PRO A 168 -15.32 -5.06 -16.06
N ARG A 169 -15.18 -6.23 -16.70
CA ARG A 169 -14.09 -6.57 -17.62
C ARG A 169 -14.14 -5.76 -18.90
#